data_AF-A0A9F2WIJ7-F1
#
_entry.id   AF-A0A9F2WIJ7-F1
#
_cell.length_a   1.000
_cell.length_b   1.000
_cell.length_c   1.000
_cell.angle_alpha   90.00
_cell.angle_beta   90.00
_cell.angle_gamma   90.00
#
_symmetry.space_group_name_H-M   'P 1'
#
loop_
_entity.id
_entity.type
_entity.pdbx_description
1 polymer ?
#
loop_
_entity_poly.entity_id
_entity_poly.type
_entity_poly.pdbx_seq_one_letter_code
_entity_poly.pdbx_strand_id
1 'polypeptide(L)'
;NYKSTTVLSLFREGRVLGVLEVSRSIGDGQYKRFGVVSVPDVKRCQLTHNDRFILLACDGLFKVFSPEEAVNFIMCCLEDKTIPTRDAKSATDMRYEAACNRLANKAVQRGSADNVTVVVVRIEQ
;
A
#
# COMPACT_ATOMS: atom_id res chain seq x y z
N ASN A 1 0.82 -40.25 6.01
CA ASN A 1 -0.47 -39.64 5.58
C ASN A 1 -1.15 -38.71 6.59
N TYR A 2 -0.62 -38.44 7.79
CA TYR A 2 -1.27 -37.55 8.78
C TYR A 2 -0.82 -36.07 8.78
N LYS A 3 0.29 -35.72 8.10
CA LYS A 3 0.82 -34.35 8.15
C LYS A 3 0.14 -33.37 7.18
N SER A 4 -0.50 -33.86 6.13
CA SER A 4 -1.09 -33.01 5.09
C SER A 4 -2.47 -32.43 5.47
N THR A 5 -3.21 -33.10 6.36
CA THR A 5 -4.57 -32.68 6.77
C THR A 5 -4.57 -31.56 7.80
N THR A 6 -3.56 -31.49 8.67
CA THR A 6 -3.50 -30.46 9.73
C THR A 6 -3.23 -29.05 9.17
N VAL A 7 -2.38 -28.91 8.17
CA VAL A 7 -2.08 -27.59 7.55
C VAL A 7 -3.27 -27.01 6.79
N LEU A 8 -4.06 -27.86 6.11
CA LEU A 8 -5.30 -27.44 5.43
C LEU A 8 -6.39 -26.99 6.43
N SER A 9 -6.38 -27.49 7.68
CA SER A 9 -7.37 -27.08 8.69
C SER A 9 -7.15 -25.66 9.24
N LEU A 10 -5.92 -25.14 9.11
CA LEU A 10 -5.52 -23.84 9.66
C LEU A 10 -5.81 -22.67 8.73
N PHE A 11 -6.05 -22.90 7.44
CA PHE A 11 -6.39 -21.85 6.48
C PHE A 11 -7.76 -22.13 5.89
N ARG A 12 -8.72 -21.24 6.14
CA ARG A 12 -10.09 -21.33 5.61
C ARG A 12 -10.41 -20.05 4.89
N GLU A 13 -10.79 -20.16 3.62
CA GLU A 13 -11.18 -19.00 2.78
C GLU A 13 -10.12 -17.89 2.75
N GLY A 14 -8.83 -18.26 2.68
CA GLY A 14 -7.71 -17.31 2.68
C GLY A 14 -7.36 -16.72 4.04
N ARG A 15 -8.03 -17.13 5.13
CA ARG A 15 -7.80 -16.63 6.48
C ARG A 15 -7.16 -17.67 7.40
N VAL A 16 -6.25 -17.24 8.27
CA VAL A 16 -5.71 -18.05 9.36
C VAL A 16 -6.81 -18.29 10.39
N LEU A 17 -7.09 -19.57 10.65
CA LEU A 17 -8.19 -20.08 11.46
C LEU A 17 -9.58 -19.56 11.02
N GLY A 18 -9.73 -19.09 9.78
CA GLY A 18 -10.96 -18.44 9.33
C GLY A 18 -11.15 -17.01 9.88
N VAL A 19 -10.17 -16.45 10.59
CA VAL A 19 -10.28 -15.13 11.24
C VAL A 19 -9.38 -14.10 10.58
N LEU A 20 -8.06 -14.34 10.56
CA LEU A 20 -7.08 -13.32 10.17
C LEU A 20 -6.73 -13.42 8.68
N GLU A 21 -6.89 -12.33 7.93
CA GLU A 21 -6.60 -12.27 6.47
C GLU A 21 -5.11 -12.22 6.13
N VAL A 22 -4.25 -12.00 7.13
CA VAL A 22 -2.80 -11.91 6.96
C VAL A 22 -2.10 -13.09 7.62
N SER A 23 -1.03 -13.58 6.96
CA SER A 23 -0.13 -14.59 7.52
C SER A 23 1.01 -13.98 8.34
N ARG A 24 1.17 -12.66 8.28
CA ARG A 24 2.20 -11.92 9.02
C ARG A 24 1.62 -10.68 9.67
N SER A 25 1.94 -10.47 10.94
CA SER A 25 1.54 -9.29 11.69
C SER A 25 2.44 -9.07 12.89
N ILE A 26 2.56 -7.83 13.33
CA ILE A 26 3.07 -7.49 14.66
C ILE A 26 1.86 -7.55 15.62
N GLY A 27 2.05 -8.09 16.82
CA GLY A 27 0.91 -8.38 17.72
C GLY A 27 0.30 -9.76 17.45
N ASP A 28 -1.02 -9.92 17.59
CA ASP A 28 -1.74 -11.17 17.32
C ASP A 28 -1.15 -12.41 18.03
N GLY A 29 -0.75 -12.24 19.29
CA GLY A 29 -0.05 -13.27 20.07
C GLY A 29 -0.75 -14.63 20.07
N GLN A 30 -2.08 -14.62 20.16
CA GLN A 30 -2.91 -15.83 20.15
C GLN A 30 -2.79 -16.66 18.85
N TYR A 31 -2.42 -16.02 17.74
CA TYR A 31 -2.29 -16.64 16.42
C TYR A 31 -0.86 -17.08 16.07
N LYS A 32 0.15 -16.70 16.88
CA LYS A 32 1.56 -17.04 16.60
C LYS A 32 1.84 -18.54 16.56
N ARG A 33 1.21 -19.29 17.48
CA ARG A 33 1.27 -20.76 17.50
C ARG A 33 0.59 -21.45 16.30
N PHE A 34 -0.16 -20.69 15.51
CA PHE A 34 -0.89 -21.17 14.33
C PHE A 34 -0.26 -20.70 13.01
N GLY A 35 1.00 -20.26 13.06
CA GLY A 35 1.79 -19.94 11.87
C GLY A 35 1.81 -18.46 11.48
N VAL A 36 1.13 -17.58 12.22
CA VAL A 36 1.28 -16.12 12.02
C VAL A 36 2.65 -15.69 12.53
N VAL A 37 3.45 -15.01 11.72
CA VAL A 37 4.80 -14.55 12.12
C VAL A 37 4.91 -13.02 12.09
N SER A 38 5.84 -12.46 12.84
CA SER A 38 6.15 -11.01 12.81
C SER A 38 7.41 -10.67 12.01
N VAL A 39 8.02 -11.67 11.36
CA VAL A 39 9.24 -11.49 10.58
C VAL A 39 8.88 -10.89 9.21
N PRO A 40 9.41 -9.70 8.85
CA PRO A 40 9.13 -9.08 7.56
C PRO A 40 9.82 -9.79 6.39
N ASP A 41 9.36 -9.53 5.17
CA ASP A 41 10.17 -9.74 3.97
C ASP A 41 11.01 -8.48 3.72
N VAL A 42 12.29 -8.65 3.41
CA VAL A 42 13.25 -7.55 3.26
C VAL A 42 13.89 -7.64 1.88
N LYS A 43 13.62 -6.62 1.06
CA LYS A 43 14.25 -6.45 -0.25
C LYS A 43 15.09 -5.18 -0.25
N ARG A 44 16.26 -5.25 -0.89
CA ARG A 44 17.12 -4.09 -1.15
C ARG A 44 17.11 -3.86 -2.66
N CYS A 45 16.81 -2.63 -3.05
CA CYS A 45 16.77 -2.20 -4.44
C CYS A 45 17.76 -1.04 -4.60
N GLN A 46 18.54 -1.07 -5.68
CA GLN A 46 19.41 0.05 -6.03
C GLN A 46 18.58 1.10 -6.78
N LEU A 47 18.60 2.35 -6.30
CA LEU A 47 17.95 3.45 -7.00
C LEU A 47 18.73 3.81 -8.26
N THR A 48 17.98 4.17 -9.29
CA THR A 48 18.43 4.61 -10.62
C THR A 48 17.86 5.99 -10.93
N HIS A 49 18.44 6.70 -11.90
CA HIS A 49 17.93 8.01 -12.35
C HIS A 49 16.50 8.01 -12.88
N ASN A 50 15.93 6.82 -13.14
CA ASN A 50 14.54 6.67 -13.58
C ASN A 50 13.55 6.57 -12.41
N ASP A 51 14.03 6.39 -11.17
CA ASP A 51 13.19 6.25 -9.99
C ASP A 51 12.78 7.64 -9.46
N ARG A 52 11.52 8.01 -9.68
CA ARG A 52 10.99 9.33 -9.31
C ARG A 52 10.42 9.39 -7.89
N PHE A 53 9.75 8.32 -7.46
CA PHE A 53 9.10 8.23 -6.15
C PHE A 53 8.84 6.77 -5.77
N ILE A 54 8.52 6.56 -4.48
CA ILE A 54 8.01 5.30 -3.93
C ILE A 54 6.57 5.53 -3.45
N LEU A 55 5.65 4.67 -3.86
CA LEU A 55 4.27 4.63 -3.35
C LEU A 55 4.16 3.55 -2.27
N LEU A 56 3.73 3.94 -1.08
CA LEU A 56 3.32 3.06 0.01
C LEU A 56 1.83 3.28 0.27
N ALA A 57 1.06 2.21 0.35
CA ALA A 57 -0.37 2.29 0.65
C ALA A 57 -0.87 1.02 1.32
N CYS A 58 -2.00 1.12 2.03
CA CYS A 58 -2.71 -0.06 2.54
C CYS A 58 -3.52 -0.76 1.43
N ASP A 59 -4.00 -1.95 1.75
CA ASP A 59 -4.88 -2.75 0.89
C ASP A 59 -6.18 -2.04 0.52
N GLY A 60 -6.69 -1.14 1.37
CA GLY A 60 -7.84 -0.28 1.05
C GLY A 60 -7.67 0.50 -0.27
N LEU A 61 -6.44 0.89 -0.65
CA LEU A 61 -6.16 1.44 -1.98
C LEU A 61 -6.16 0.34 -3.06
N PHE A 62 -5.37 -0.70 -2.85
CA PHE A 62 -5.10 -1.74 -3.85
C PHE A 62 -6.29 -2.68 -4.10
N LYS A 63 -7.34 -2.63 -3.28
CA LYS A 63 -8.64 -3.28 -3.57
C LYS A 63 -9.35 -2.66 -4.78
N VAL A 64 -9.06 -1.40 -5.13
CA VAL A 64 -9.75 -0.65 -6.20
C VAL A 64 -8.80 0.02 -7.22
N PHE A 65 -7.50 -0.17 -7.06
CA PHE A 65 -6.45 0.29 -7.97
C PHE A 65 -5.43 -0.83 -8.22
N SER A 66 -5.02 -1.01 -9.48
CA SER A 66 -3.78 -1.74 -9.74
C SER A 66 -2.56 -0.87 -9.40
N PRO A 67 -1.39 -1.48 -9.11
CA PRO A 67 -0.16 -0.72 -8.90
C PRO A 67 0.17 0.23 -10.06
N GLU A 68 0.01 -0.21 -11.30
CA GLU A 68 0.29 0.58 -12.50
C GLU A 68 -0.68 1.76 -12.64
N GLU A 69 -1.97 1.54 -12.38
CA GLU A 69 -2.97 2.61 -12.36
C GLU A 69 -2.66 3.67 -11.31
N ALA A 70 -2.28 3.26 -10.11
CA ALA A 70 -1.93 4.17 -9.02
C ALA A 70 -0.69 5.02 -9.37
N VAL A 71 0.35 4.40 -9.94
CA VAL A 71 1.56 5.10 -10.41
C VAL A 71 1.22 6.10 -11.50
N ASN A 72 0.45 5.69 -12.52
CA ASN A 72 0.05 6.58 -13.61
C ASN A 72 -0.78 7.76 -13.10
N PHE A 73 -1.70 7.51 -12.16
CA PHE A 73 -2.50 8.57 -11.54
C PHE A 73 -1.63 9.61 -10.83
N ILE A 74 -0.63 9.17 -10.06
CA ILE A 74 0.33 10.07 -9.39
C ILE A 74 1.10 10.86 -10.43
N MET A 75 1.62 10.22 -11.47
CA MET A 75 2.37 10.87 -12.55
C MET A 75 1.56 11.98 -13.23
N CYS A 76 0.30 11.71 -13.57
CA CYS A 76 -0.61 12.73 -14.12
C CYS A 76 -0.82 13.91 -13.14
N CYS A 77 -0.93 13.64 -11.84
CA CYS A 77 -1.06 14.71 -10.83
C CYS A 77 0.21 15.56 -10.71
N LEU A 78 1.40 14.97 -10.88
CA LEU A 78 2.67 15.70 -10.81
C LEU A 78 2.92 16.58 -12.04
N GLU A 79 2.33 16.23 -13.18
CA GLU A 79 2.40 16.98 -14.44
C GLU A 79 1.32 18.06 -14.55
N ASP A 80 0.29 18.02 -13.70
CA ASP A 80 -0.79 18.99 -13.65
C ASP A 80 -0.29 20.38 -13.16
N LYS A 81 -0.08 21.28 -14.11
CA LYS A 81 0.37 22.67 -13.87
C LYS A 81 -0.72 23.57 -13.29
N THR A 82 -1.97 23.10 -13.22
CA THR A 82 -3.10 23.90 -12.71
C THR A 82 -3.17 23.89 -11.18
N ILE A 83 -2.44 22.99 -10.51
CA ILE A 83 -2.37 22.93 -9.05
C ILE A 83 -1.69 24.21 -8.53
N PRO A 84 -2.42 25.09 -7.79
CA PRO A 84 -1.91 26.39 -7.38
C PRO A 84 -0.72 26.25 -6.44
N THR A 85 0.35 26.98 -6.72
CA THR A 85 1.54 27.07 -5.87
C THR A 85 1.41 28.28 -4.96
N ARG A 86 0.62 28.15 -3.90
CA ARG A 86 0.44 29.24 -2.93
C ARG A 86 1.46 29.10 -1.81
N ASP A 87 2.45 29.99 -1.82
CA ASP A 87 3.42 30.33 -0.78
C ASP A 87 4.41 29.24 -0.28
N ALA A 88 5.64 29.69 0.01
CA ALA A 88 6.77 29.13 0.79
C ALA A 88 7.19 27.64 0.68
N LYS A 89 6.28 26.69 0.48
CA LYS A 89 6.58 25.28 0.14
C LYS A 89 7.00 25.18 -1.32
N SER A 90 7.92 24.27 -1.63
CA SER A 90 8.29 23.98 -3.01
C SER A 90 7.04 23.58 -3.79
N ALA A 91 6.87 24.15 -4.99
CA ALA A 91 5.77 23.81 -5.90
C ALA A 91 5.59 22.29 -6.09
N THR A 92 6.71 21.56 -6.05
CA THR A 92 6.76 20.11 -6.13
C THR A 92 6.08 19.43 -4.95
N ASP A 93 6.32 19.89 -3.73
CA ASP A 93 5.76 19.28 -2.52
C ASP A 93 4.23 19.38 -2.50
N MET A 94 3.69 20.52 -2.94
CA MET A 94 2.24 20.70 -3.08
C MET A 94 1.63 19.72 -4.08
N ARG A 95 2.34 19.41 -5.18
CA ARG A 95 1.85 18.42 -6.16
C ARG A 95 1.84 17.01 -5.61
N TYR A 96 2.86 16.63 -4.84
CA TYR A 96 2.88 15.33 -4.17
C TYR A 96 1.78 15.21 -3.11
N GLU A 97 1.58 16.26 -2.31
CA GLU A 97 0.50 16.33 -1.32
C GLU A 97 -0.88 16.22 -2.00
N ALA A 98 -1.08 16.94 -3.10
CA ALA A 98 -2.30 16.86 -3.90
C ALA A 98 -2.48 15.47 -4.53
N ALA A 99 -1.41 14.84 -5.03
CA ALA A 99 -1.46 13.50 -5.61
C ALA A 99 -1.91 12.45 -4.58
N CYS A 100 -1.35 12.47 -3.35
CA CYS A 100 -1.76 11.60 -2.26
C CYS A 100 -3.25 11.76 -1.94
N ASN A 101 -3.69 13.01 -1.73
CA ASN A 101 -5.08 13.32 -1.39
C ASN A 101 -6.05 12.92 -2.51
N ARG A 102 -5.72 13.25 -3.76
CA ARG A 102 -6.55 12.89 -4.92
C ARG A 102 -6.62 11.37 -5.11
N LEU A 103 -5.52 10.65 -4.94
CA LEU A 103 -5.48 9.19 -5.08
C LEU A 103 -6.33 8.50 -4.00
N ALA A 104 -6.15 8.89 -2.73
CA ALA A 104 -6.93 8.35 -1.63
C ALA A 104 -8.44 8.62 -1.81
N ASN A 105 -8.81 9.87 -2.14
CA ASN A 105 -10.20 10.24 -2.41
C ASN A 105 -10.77 9.46 -3.61
N LYS A 106 -9.95 9.24 -4.65
CA LYS A 106 -10.40 8.48 -5.81
C LYS A 106 -10.67 7.02 -5.46
N ALA A 107 -9.92 6.43 -4.53
CA ALA A 107 -10.17 5.07 -4.05
C ALA A 107 -11.51 4.98 -3.30
N VAL A 108 -11.81 5.96 -2.45
CA VAL A 108 -13.12 6.06 -1.77
C VAL A 108 -14.25 6.22 -2.79
N GLN A 109 -14.07 7.08 -3.79
CA GLN A 109 -15.06 7.25 -4.88
C GLN A 109 -15.26 5.99 -5.73
N ARG A 110 -14.24 5.14 -5.87
CA ARG A 110 -14.34 3.83 -6.53
C ARG A 110 -15.03 2.77 -5.66
N GLY A 111 -15.47 3.12 -4.46
CA GLY A 111 -16.20 2.22 -3.57
C GLY A 111 -15.31 1.42 -2.61
N SER A 112 -14.09 1.87 -2.33
CA SER A 112 -13.31 1.27 -1.24
C SER A 112 -14.07 1.43 0.08
N ALA A 113 -14.38 0.30 0.72
CA ALA A 113 -15.11 0.23 1.98
C ALA A 113 -14.17 0.06 3.19
N ASP A 114 -12.89 0.35 3.02
CA ASP A 114 -11.84 0.16 4.01
C ASP A 114 -11.16 1.50 4.36
N ASN A 115 -10.30 1.50 5.37
CA ASN A 115 -9.39 2.62 5.59
C ASN A 115 -8.42 2.73 4.41
N VAL A 116 -8.28 3.94 3.87
CA VAL A 116 -7.36 4.23 2.76
C VAL A 116 -6.26 5.15 3.26
N THR A 117 -5.01 4.68 3.19
CA THR A 117 -3.81 5.44 3.53
C THR A 117 -2.84 5.39 2.37
N VAL A 118 -2.28 6.55 2.01
CA VAL A 118 -1.34 6.72 0.90
C VAL A 118 -0.17 7.56 1.38
N VAL A 119 1.05 7.10 1.11
CA VAL A 119 2.30 7.84 1.34
C VAL A 119 3.12 7.78 0.06
N VAL A 120 3.52 8.95 -0.44
CA VAL A 120 4.43 9.05 -1.57
C VAL A 120 5.74 9.66 -1.09
N VAL A 121 6.83 8.92 -1.28
CA VAL A 121 8.18 9.36 -0.95
C VAL A 121 8.85 9.80 -2.24
N ARG A 122 9.09 11.10 -2.39
CA ARG A 122 9.86 11.65 -3.50
C ARG A 122 11.31 11.21 -3.38
N ILE A 123 11.89 10.75 -4.48
CA ILE A 123 13.32 10.49 -4.57
C ILE A 123 13.97 11.74 -5.16
N GLU A 124 14.91 12.33 -4.43
CA GLU A 124 15.80 13.38 -4.93
C GLU A 124 17.17 12.74 -5.19
N GLN A 125 17.72 12.96 -6.38
CA GLN A 125 19.05 12.52 -6.79
C GLN A 125 19.90 13.71 -7.16
#